data_AF-A0A8B3LB65-F1
#
_entry.id   AF-A0A8B3LB65-F1
#
_cell.length_a   1.000
_cell.length_b   1.000
_cell.length_c   1.000
_cell.angle_alpha   90.00
_cell.angle_beta   90.00
_cell.angle_gamma   90.00
#
_symmetry.space_group_name_H-M   'P 1'
#
loop_
_entity.id
_entity.type
_entity.pdbx_description
1 polymer ?
#
loop_
_entity_poly.entity_id
_entity_poly.type
_entity_poly.pdbx_seq_one_letter_code
_entity_poly.pdbx_strand_id
1 'polypeptide(L)'
;MNSVTIARPSMVQPVDPIWRAIRDEAMEAVNRDPLLAAFLYSTILNQESLEEAVIHRLAERLAHQDIGSDLIRQTFKAMLADDPEWSTTVRVDIQAYYDRDPACDRFIMPVLYFKGFHAIQTHRLAHWLWNQGRRDFALYLQSRSSSVFQTDINPAARIGKGIFLDHATGLVVGQTAVIEDDVSILHGVTLGGTGKASGDRHPKIRRGVLIGAGAKILGNIEIGHCSKIAAGSVVLSPVPHNKTVAGVPARVVGETGCDQPSRQMDQLLPSQTMDHVVSFDI
;
A
#
# COMPACT_ATOMS: atom_id res chain seq x y z
N MET A 1 -10.25 -36.08 50.77
CA MET A 1 -10.78 -35.14 49.75
C MET A 1 -9.60 -34.67 48.91
N ASN A 2 -9.41 -35.24 47.73
CA ASN A 2 -8.33 -34.81 46.83
C ASN A 2 -8.78 -33.56 46.09
N SER A 3 -8.17 -32.42 46.45
CA SER A 3 -8.28 -31.17 45.72
C SER A 3 -7.56 -31.31 44.38
N VAL A 4 -8.33 -31.52 43.31
CA VAL A 4 -7.83 -31.38 41.95
C VAL A 4 -7.69 -29.89 41.68
N THR A 5 -6.46 -29.40 41.71
CA THR A 5 -6.16 -28.03 41.30
C THR A 5 -6.19 -28.00 39.78
N ILE A 6 -7.27 -27.48 39.20
CA ILE A 6 -7.37 -27.26 37.76
C ILE A 6 -6.43 -26.11 37.42
N ALA A 7 -5.24 -26.44 36.91
CA ALA A 7 -4.33 -25.45 36.35
C ALA A 7 -5.05 -24.75 35.19
N ARG A 8 -5.24 -23.42 35.29
CA ARG A 8 -5.68 -22.61 34.15
C ARG A 8 -4.64 -22.79 33.03
N PRO A 9 -5.03 -23.17 31.80
CA PRO A 9 -4.07 -23.24 30.71
C PRO A 9 -3.46 -21.85 30.52
N SER A 10 -2.17 -21.72 30.79
CA SER A 10 -1.39 -20.50 30.67
C SER A 10 -1.01 -20.19 29.22
N MET A 11 -1.93 -20.43 28.28
CA MET A 11 -1.74 -20.02 26.90
C MET A 11 -2.18 -18.57 26.78
N VAL A 12 -1.21 -17.67 26.66
CA VAL A 12 -1.45 -16.29 26.25
C VAL A 12 -2.22 -16.35 24.94
N GLN A 13 -3.48 -15.91 24.95
CA GLN A 13 -4.24 -15.84 23.70
C GLN A 13 -3.63 -14.75 22.83
N PRO A 14 -3.21 -15.06 21.59
CA PRO A 14 -2.77 -14.04 20.66
C PRO A 14 -3.95 -13.09 20.39
N VAL A 15 -3.76 -11.81 20.69
CA VAL A 15 -4.76 -10.77 20.42
C VAL A 15 -4.46 -10.14 19.07
N ASP A 16 -5.42 -10.22 18.15
CA ASP A 16 -5.37 -9.54 16.86
C ASP A 16 -6.54 -8.56 16.74
N PRO A 17 -6.36 -7.28 17.13
CA PRO A 17 -7.44 -6.31 17.14
C PRO A 17 -7.92 -5.96 15.74
N ILE A 18 -7.03 -5.93 14.75
CA ILE A 18 -7.38 -5.62 13.35
C ILE A 18 -8.25 -6.75 12.79
N TRP A 19 -7.84 -8.01 12.96
CA TRP A 19 -8.64 -9.13 12.44
C TRP A 19 -10.01 -9.22 13.12
N ARG A 20 -10.05 -9.05 14.44
CA ARG A 20 -11.31 -9.04 15.18
C ARG A 20 -12.25 -7.94 14.68
N ALA A 21 -11.75 -6.71 14.55
CA ALA A 21 -12.54 -5.60 14.03
C ALA A 21 -13.08 -5.88 12.61
N ILE A 22 -12.25 -6.42 11.72
CA ILE A 22 -12.67 -6.80 10.36
C ILE A 22 -13.81 -7.81 10.38
N ARG A 23 -13.76 -8.81 11.27
CA ARG A 23 -14.84 -9.81 11.40
C ARG A 23 -16.13 -9.19 11.93
N ASP A 24 -16.02 -8.32 12.94
CA ASP A 24 -17.17 -7.62 13.53
C ASP A 24 -17.81 -6.68 12.49
N GLU A 25 -17.00 -5.89 11.77
CA GLU A 25 -17.42 -5.02 10.67
C GLU A 25 -18.06 -5.79 9.51
N ALA A 26 -17.56 -6.99 9.18
CA ALA A 26 -18.16 -7.86 8.17
C ALA A 26 -19.54 -8.36 8.59
N MET A 27 -19.69 -8.79 9.84
CA MET A 27 -20.99 -9.24 10.38
C MET A 27 -22.00 -8.11 10.40
N GLU A 28 -21.58 -6.90 10.80
CA GLU A 28 -22.43 -5.72 10.74
C GLU A 28 -22.87 -5.40 9.30
N ALA A 29 -21.94 -5.48 8.33
CA ALA A 29 -22.24 -5.26 6.93
C ALA A 29 -23.23 -6.29 6.36
N VAL A 30 -23.13 -7.57 6.75
CA VAL A 30 -24.12 -8.60 6.40
C VAL A 30 -25.50 -8.26 6.93
N ASN A 31 -25.59 -7.83 8.19
CA ASN A 31 -26.88 -7.49 8.81
C ASN A 31 -27.51 -6.25 8.17
N ARG A 32 -26.68 -5.31 7.72
CA ARG A 32 -27.12 -4.07 7.07
C ARG A 32 -27.55 -4.30 5.62
N ASP A 33 -26.83 -5.13 4.88
CA ASP A 33 -27.12 -5.47 3.48
C ASP A 33 -26.94 -6.98 3.21
N PRO A 34 -28.00 -7.79 3.42
CA PRO A 34 -27.94 -9.23 3.24
C PRO A 34 -27.60 -9.69 1.81
N LEU A 35 -27.72 -8.84 0.78
CA LEU A 35 -27.34 -9.18 -0.60
C LEU A 35 -25.83 -9.43 -0.71
N LEU A 36 -25.02 -8.82 0.17
CA LEU A 36 -23.57 -8.98 0.21
C LEU A 36 -23.13 -10.19 1.05
N ALA A 37 -24.05 -10.94 1.65
CA ALA A 37 -23.71 -12.03 2.57
C ALA A 37 -22.76 -13.05 1.94
N ALA A 38 -23.07 -13.56 0.75
CA ALA A 38 -22.21 -14.56 0.10
C ALA A 38 -20.76 -14.06 -0.08
N PHE A 39 -20.59 -12.80 -0.49
CA PHE A 39 -19.28 -12.17 -0.68
C PHE A 39 -18.52 -11.98 0.64
N LEU A 40 -19.20 -11.51 1.69
CA LEU A 40 -18.59 -11.26 3.00
C LEU A 40 -18.28 -12.57 3.75
N TYR A 41 -19.14 -13.58 3.63
CA TYR A 41 -18.87 -14.90 4.19
C TYR A 41 -17.70 -15.58 3.48
N SER A 42 -17.67 -15.60 2.15
CA SER A 42 -16.58 -16.25 1.42
C SER A 42 -15.23 -15.56 1.65
N THR A 43 -15.21 -14.22 1.73
CA THR A 43 -13.97 -13.45 1.80
C THR A 43 -13.48 -13.25 3.23
N ILE A 44 -14.36 -13.13 4.22
CA ILE A 44 -14.02 -12.76 5.59
C ILE A 44 -14.49 -13.81 6.60
N LEU A 45 -15.79 -14.02 6.74
CA LEU A 45 -16.34 -14.70 7.93
C LEU A 45 -15.96 -16.20 7.98
N ASN A 46 -15.81 -16.85 6.83
CA ASN A 46 -15.38 -18.25 6.72
C ASN A 46 -13.86 -18.43 6.73
N GLN A 47 -13.08 -17.33 6.70
CA GLN A 47 -11.63 -17.41 6.77
C GLN A 47 -11.16 -17.51 8.22
N GLU A 48 -10.10 -18.27 8.45
CA GLU A 48 -9.56 -18.51 9.80
C GLU A 48 -8.64 -17.37 10.27
N SER A 49 -8.04 -16.64 9.33
CA SER A 49 -7.10 -15.55 9.63
C SER A 49 -7.24 -14.38 8.64
N LEU A 50 -6.66 -13.25 9.02
CA LEU A 50 -6.57 -12.06 8.16
C LEU A 50 -5.80 -12.36 6.87
N GLU A 51 -4.73 -13.14 6.97
CA GLU A 51 -3.92 -13.53 5.83
C GLU A 51 -4.76 -14.31 4.82
N GLU A 52 -5.51 -15.32 5.25
CA GLU A 52 -6.38 -16.11 4.37
C GLU A 52 -7.47 -15.26 3.71
N ALA A 53 -8.02 -14.27 4.42
CA ALA A 53 -8.96 -13.29 3.87
C ALA A 53 -8.33 -12.41 2.78
N VAL A 54 -7.14 -11.86 3.02
CA VAL A 54 -6.42 -11.04 2.03
C VAL A 54 -6.02 -11.89 0.82
N ILE A 55 -5.51 -13.11 1.04
CA ILE A 55 -5.16 -14.06 -0.02
C ILE A 55 -6.40 -14.39 -0.86
N HIS A 56 -7.53 -14.73 -0.21
CA HIS A 56 -8.78 -15.03 -0.91
C HIS A 56 -9.18 -13.87 -1.81
N ARG A 57 -9.21 -12.65 -1.26
CA ARG A 57 -9.63 -11.47 -2.02
C ARG A 57 -8.73 -11.19 -3.20
N LEU A 58 -7.41 -11.26 -3.01
CA LEU A 58 -6.43 -11.04 -4.08
C LEU A 58 -6.54 -12.10 -5.18
N ALA A 59 -6.64 -13.37 -4.80
CA ALA A 59 -6.77 -14.47 -5.75
C ALA A 59 -8.01 -14.30 -6.64
N GLU A 60 -9.17 -13.96 -6.06
CA GLU A 60 -10.40 -13.72 -6.83
C GLU A 60 -10.31 -12.49 -7.74
N ARG A 61 -9.66 -11.41 -7.28
CA ARG A 61 -9.50 -10.21 -8.13
C ARG A 61 -8.50 -10.42 -9.27
N LEU A 62 -7.48 -11.23 -9.07
CA LEU A 62 -6.44 -11.49 -10.07
C LEU A 62 -6.78 -12.64 -11.02
N ALA A 63 -7.77 -13.46 -10.67
CA ALA A 63 -8.21 -14.60 -11.47
C ALA A 63 -8.44 -14.23 -12.94
N HIS A 64 -8.06 -15.15 -13.81
CA HIS A 64 -8.21 -15.04 -15.25
C HIS A 64 -8.30 -16.44 -15.85
N GLN A 65 -8.76 -16.55 -17.11
CA GLN A 65 -8.79 -17.83 -17.82
C GLN A 65 -7.40 -18.47 -17.99
N ASP A 66 -6.34 -17.66 -18.03
CA ASP A 66 -4.96 -18.15 -18.17
C ASP A 66 -4.42 -18.71 -16.84
N ILE A 67 -4.77 -18.08 -15.71
CA ILE A 67 -4.38 -18.49 -14.36
C ILE A 67 -5.56 -18.27 -13.41
N GLY A 68 -6.11 -19.37 -12.90
CA GLY A 68 -7.23 -19.36 -11.95
C GLY A 68 -6.84 -18.92 -10.54
N SER A 69 -7.85 -18.57 -9.73
CA SER A 69 -7.65 -18.09 -8.35
C SER A 69 -6.96 -19.11 -7.46
N ASP A 70 -7.20 -20.42 -7.65
CA ASP A 70 -6.59 -21.48 -6.83
C ASP A 70 -5.06 -21.48 -6.90
N LEU A 71 -4.49 -21.33 -8.10
CA LEU A 71 -3.03 -21.29 -8.26
C LEU A 71 -2.45 -20.05 -7.58
N ILE A 72 -3.11 -18.90 -7.70
CA ILE A 72 -2.70 -17.65 -7.05
C ILE A 72 -2.77 -17.81 -5.53
N ARG A 73 -3.85 -18.39 -5.00
CA ARG A 73 -4.05 -18.68 -3.57
C ARG A 73 -2.96 -19.60 -3.03
N GLN A 74 -2.69 -20.72 -3.70
CA GLN A 74 -1.63 -21.66 -3.30
C GLN A 74 -0.26 -20.99 -3.30
N THR A 75 0.00 -20.11 -4.28
CA THR A 75 1.28 -19.39 -4.38
C THR A 75 1.43 -18.37 -3.25
N PHE A 76 0.38 -17.63 -2.90
CA PHE A 76 0.38 -16.78 -1.71
C PHE A 76 0.63 -17.56 -0.41
N LYS A 77 -0.01 -18.73 -0.25
CA LYS A 77 0.23 -19.58 0.93
C LYS A 77 1.68 -20.06 1.00
N ALA A 78 2.29 -20.39 -0.14
CA ALA A 78 3.71 -20.74 -0.21
C ALA A 78 4.61 -19.55 0.18
N MET A 79 4.29 -18.33 -0.29
CA MET A 79 5.00 -17.12 0.13
C MET A 79 4.86 -16.89 1.64
N LEU A 80 3.65 -16.99 2.20
CA LEU A 80 3.44 -16.80 3.65
C LEU A 80 4.18 -17.84 4.50
N ALA A 81 4.28 -19.08 4.01
CA ALA A 81 5.05 -20.12 4.70
C ALA A 81 6.57 -19.86 4.67
N ASP A 82 7.09 -19.28 3.58
CA ASP A 82 8.50 -18.92 3.40
C ASP A 82 8.86 -17.61 4.11
N ASP A 83 7.94 -16.63 4.13
CA ASP A 83 8.09 -15.32 4.76
C ASP A 83 6.91 -15.01 5.72
N PRO A 84 6.98 -15.48 6.98
CA PRO A 84 5.97 -15.19 7.99
C PRO A 84 5.87 -13.71 8.39
N GLU A 85 6.89 -12.87 8.12
CA GLU A 85 6.81 -11.43 8.44
C GLU A 85 5.79 -10.69 7.58
N TRP A 86 5.34 -11.30 6.47
CA TRP A 86 4.25 -10.77 5.66
C TRP A 86 2.97 -10.58 6.49
N SER A 87 2.70 -11.42 7.50
CA SER A 87 1.59 -11.24 8.45
C SER A 87 1.61 -9.86 9.12
N THR A 88 2.76 -9.43 9.64
CA THR A 88 2.88 -8.09 10.25
C THR A 88 2.76 -6.99 9.20
N THR A 89 3.35 -7.21 8.02
CA THR A 89 3.33 -6.24 6.92
C THR A 89 1.90 -5.92 6.46
N VAL A 90 1.04 -6.94 6.29
CA VAL A 90 -0.37 -6.78 5.93
C VAL A 90 -1.10 -5.88 6.93
N ARG A 91 -0.88 -6.11 8.23
CA ARG A 91 -1.53 -5.33 9.31
C ARG A 91 -1.07 -3.88 9.31
N VAL A 92 0.23 -3.64 9.15
CA VAL A 92 0.78 -2.28 9.11
C VAL A 92 0.33 -1.53 7.85
N ASP A 93 0.20 -2.21 6.71
CA ASP A 93 -0.36 -1.62 5.49
C ASP A 93 -1.86 -1.29 5.67
N ILE A 94 -2.67 -2.15 6.30
CA ILE A 94 -4.08 -1.86 6.63
C ILE A 94 -4.19 -0.65 7.56
N GLN A 95 -3.36 -0.62 8.62
CA GLN A 95 -3.32 0.50 9.56
C GLN A 95 -2.95 1.82 8.86
N ALA A 96 -2.07 1.78 7.85
CA ALA A 96 -1.71 2.96 7.08
C ALA A 96 -2.90 3.56 6.31
N TYR A 97 -3.85 2.74 5.81
CA TYR A 97 -5.09 3.27 5.24
C TYR A 97 -5.98 3.90 6.31
N TYR A 98 -6.19 3.20 7.42
CA TYR A 98 -7.03 3.67 8.52
C TYR A 98 -6.53 5.00 9.13
N ASP A 99 -5.21 5.14 9.29
CA ASP A 99 -4.61 6.33 9.92
C ASP A 99 -4.57 7.56 9.01
N ARG A 100 -4.54 7.36 7.67
CA ARG A 100 -4.13 8.40 6.71
C ARG A 100 -5.22 8.79 5.74
N ASP A 101 -6.19 7.91 5.49
CA ASP A 101 -7.32 8.20 4.63
C ASP A 101 -8.53 8.58 5.49
N PRO A 102 -8.98 9.86 5.48
CA PRO A 102 -10.18 10.26 6.20
C PRO A 102 -11.45 9.56 5.68
N ALA A 103 -11.43 8.97 4.48
CA ALA A 103 -12.53 8.17 3.94
C ALA A 103 -12.47 6.69 4.36
N CYS A 104 -11.41 6.26 5.05
CA CYS A 104 -11.24 4.89 5.54
C CYS A 104 -11.57 4.79 7.03
N ASP A 105 -12.84 4.64 7.37
CA ASP A 105 -13.31 4.58 8.77
C ASP A 105 -13.34 3.16 9.37
N ARG A 106 -12.97 2.14 8.59
CA ARG A 106 -13.06 0.71 8.97
C ARG A 106 -11.90 -0.10 8.41
N PHE A 107 -11.41 -1.06 9.19
CA PHE A 107 -10.27 -1.90 8.78
C PHE A 107 -10.60 -2.85 7.61
N ILE A 108 -11.87 -3.21 7.42
CA ILE A 108 -12.34 -4.07 6.33
C ILE A 108 -12.24 -3.40 4.96
N MET A 109 -12.21 -2.06 4.90
CA MET A 109 -12.25 -1.31 3.63
C MET A 109 -11.03 -1.56 2.73
N PRO A 110 -9.78 -1.44 3.20
CA PRO A 110 -8.62 -1.79 2.39
C PRO A 110 -8.63 -3.24 1.96
N VAL A 111 -9.06 -4.15 2.84
CA VAL A 111 -9.11 -5.59 2.57
C VAL A 111 -10.08 -5.93 1.44
N LEU A 112 -11.25 -5.28 1.35
CA LEU A 112 -12.26 -5.63 0.35
C LEU A 112 -12.21 -4.78 -0.93
N TYR A 113 -11.89 -3.50 -0.82
CA TYR A 113 -12.25 -2.53 -1.87
C TYR A 113 -11.06 -1.78 -2.48
N PHE A 114 -10.08 -1.38 -1.66
CA PHE A 114 -9.05 -0.44 -2.14
C PHE A 114 -7.99 -1.12 -3.00
N LYS A 115 -8.02 -0.86 -4.31
CA LYS A 115 -7.11 -1.50 -5.26
C LYS A 115 -5.63 -1.16 -5.03
N GLY A 116 -5.33 -0.03 -4.38
CA GLY A 116 -3.97 0.31 -3.97
C GLY A 116 -3.39 -0.68 -2.97
N PHE A 117 -4.15 -1.02 -1.93
CA PHE A 117 -3.78 -2.05 -0.96
C PHE A 117 -3.55 -3.39 -1.67
N HIS A 118 -4.50 -3.78 -2.53
CA HIS A 118 -4.40 -5.02 -3.29
C HIS A 118 -3.15 -5.06 -4.20
N ALA A 119 -2.82 -3.96 -4.85
CA ALA A 119 -1.64 -3.84 -5.71
C ALA A 119 -0.33 -4.00 -4.93
N ILE A 120 -0.21 -3.40 -3.74
CA ILE A 120 0.98 -3.55 -2.88
C ILE A 120 1.16 -5.01 -2.48
N GLN A 121 0.10 -5.69 -2.01
CA GLN A 121 0.20 -7.10 -1.63
C GLN A 121 0.50 -8.01 -2.83
N THR A 122 -0.06 -7.70 -4.00
CA THR A 122 0.25 -8.42 -5.25
C THR A 122 1.71 -8.24 -5.66
N HIS A 123 2.25 -7.02 -5.53
CA HIS A 123 3.65 -6.77 -5.78
C HIS A 123 4.55 -7.56 -4.82
N ARG A 124 4.20 -7.70 -3.53
CA ARG A 124 4.98 -8.52 -2.59
C ARG A 124 5.07 -9.98 -3.05
N LEU A 125 3.96 -10.56 -3.53
CA LEU A 125 3.99 -11.90 -4.14
C LEU A 125 4.87 -11.96 -5.39
N ALA A 126 4.73 -10.99 -6.29
CA ALA A 126 5.55 -10.92 -7.49
C ALA A 126 7.04 -10.75 -7.17
N HIS A 127 7.38 -9.95 -6.15
CA HIS A 127 8.74 -9.71 -5.68
C HIS A 127 9.35 -10.99 -5.08
N TRP A 128 8.59 -11.69 -4.24
CA TRP A 128 9.00 -12.99 -3.72
C TRP A 128 9.25 -14.00 -4.85
N LEU A 129 8.32 -14.15 -5.79
CA LEU A 129 8.48 -15.02 -6.96
C LEU A 129 9.72 -14.65 -7.79
N TRP A 130 9.97 -13.36 -7.98
CA TRP A 130 11.13 -12.85 -8.70
C TRP A 130 12.44 -13.30 -8.05
N ASN A 131 12.53 -13.19 -6.72
CA ASN A 131 13.70 -13.58 -5.95
C ASN A 131 13.89 -15.10 -5.86
N GLN A 132 12.80 -15.88 -5.95
CA GLN A 132 12.83 -17.34 -6.08
C GLN A 132 13.16 -17.81 -7.52
N GLY A 133 13.46 -16.90 -8.44
CA GLY A 133 13.77 -17.22 -9.83
C GLY A 133 12.55 -17.54 -10.71
N ARG A 134 11.33 -17.50 -10.17
CA ARG A 134 10.06 -17.73 -10.88
C ARG A 134 9.61 -16.47 -11.64
N ARG A 135 10.48 -15.97 -12.51
CA ARG A 135 10.35 -14.66 -13.15
C ARG A 135 9.11 -14.52 -14.03
N ASP A 136 8.74 -15.55 -14.78
CA ASP A 136 7.57 -15.48 -15.66
C ASP A 136 6.27 -15.28 -14.87
N PHE A 137 6.14 -15.93 -13.71
CA PHE A 137 4.96 -15.74 -12.88
C PHE A 137 4.96 -14.36 -12.20
N ALA A 138 6.13 -13.87 -11.78
CA ALA A 138 6.27 -12.50 -11.29
C ALA A 138 5.85 -11.47 -12.35
N LEU A 139 6.28 -11.63 -13.61
CA LEU A 139 5.91 -10.77 -14.73
C LEU A 139 4.43 -10.91 -15.11
N TYR A 140 3.87 -12.11 -15.03
CA TYR A 140 2.43 -12.32 -15.20
C TYR A 140 1.64 -11.53 -14.16
N LEU A 141 2.02 -11.60 -12.88
CA LEU A 141 1.35 -10.85 -11.81
C LEU A 141 1.52 -9.33 -11.96
N GLN A 142 2.70 -8.86 -12.39
CA GLN A 142 2.90 -7.45 -12.75
C GLN A 142 1.90 -7.01 -13.84
N SER A 143 1.82 -7.78 -14.93
CA SER A 143 0.90 -7.51 -16.04
C SER A 143 -0.56 -7.53 -15.58
N ARG A 144 -0.94 -8.53 -14.79
CA ARG A 144 -2.30 -8.67 -14.26
C ARG A 144 -2.68 -7.54 -13.31
N SER A 145 -1.77 -7.14 -12.41
CA SER A 145 -1.94 -5.99 -11.52
C SER A 145 -2.11 -4.68 -12.30
N SER A 146 -1.32 -4.48 -13.35
CA SER A 146 -1.48 -3.33 -14.25
C SER A 146 -2.86 -3.32 -14.92
N SER A 147 -3.32 -4.46 -15.42
CA SER A 147 -4.65 -4.57 -16.05
C SER A 147 -5.81 -4.33 -15.07
N VAL A 148 -5.79 -4.99 -13.90
CA VAL A 148 -6.93 -5.01 -12.96
C VAL A 148 -6.93 -3.83 -12.01
N PHE A 149 -5.76 -3.43 -11.51
CA PHE A 149 -5.61 -2.37 -10.51
C PHE A 149 -5.07 -1.07 -11.09
N GLN A 150 -4.60 -1.07 -12.35
CA GLN A 150 -3.97 0.08 -13.00
C GLN A 150 -2.71 0.52 -12.27
N THR A 151 -1.93 -0.46 -11.78
CA THR A 151 -0.66 -0.28 -11.08
C THR A 151 0.40 -1.15 -11.73
N ASP A 152 1.38 -0.52 -12.36
CA ASP A 152 2.52 -1.21 -12.97
C ASP A 152 3.73 -1.09 -12.05
N ILE A 153 3.96 -2.13 -11.25
CA ILE A 153 5.08 -2.18 -10.30
C ILE A 153 5.99 -3.33 -10.71
N ASN A 154 7.20 -3.00 -11.17
CA ASN A 154 8.15 -4.03 -11.56
C ASN A 154 8.47 -4.96 -10.36
N PRO A 155 8.49 -6.30 -10.54
CA PRO A 155 8.74 -7.23 -9.45
C PRO A 155 10.08 -7.05 -8.74
N ALA A 156 11.10 -6.48 -9.39
CA ALA A 156 12.39 -6.24 -8.75
C ALA A 156 12.44 -4.96 -7.89
N ALA A 157 11.42 -4.08 -7.99
CA ALA A 157 11.32 -2.92 -7.11
C ALA A 157 11.25 -3.38 -5.66
N ARG A 158 11.82 -2.59 -4.75
CA ARG A 158 11.82 -2.89 -3.31
C ARG A 158 10.90 -1.94 -2.59
N ILE A 159 9.92 -2.46 -1.86
CA ILE A 159 8.91 -1.68 -1.16
C ILE A 159 8.86 -2.11 0.30
N GLY A 160 9.00 -1.13 1.20
CA GLY A 160 8.89 -1.28 2.65
C GLY A 160 7.46 -1.56 3.12
N LYS A 161 7.17 -1.29 4.39
CA LYS A 161 5.86 -1.52 5.03
C LYS A 161 5.19 -0.22 5.49
N GLY A 162 3.89 -0.28 5.76
CA GLY A 162 3.11 0.91 6.08
C GLY A 162 2.93 1.81 4.87
N ILE A 163 2.75 1.19 3.69
CA ILE A 163 2.56 1.90 2.44
C ILE A 163 1.09 2.25 2.28
N PHE A 164 0.82 3.52 2.05
CA PHE A 164 -0.51 3.99 1.70
C PHE A 164 -0.53 4.41 0.23
N LEU A 165 -1.19 3.60 -0.61
CA LEU A 165 -1.34 3.88 -2.04
C LEU A 165 -2.79 4.32 -2.31
N ASP A 166 -3.01 5.63 -2.25
CA ASP A 166 -4.35 6.19 -2.37
C ASP A 166 -4.79 6.32 -3.83
N HIS A 167 -6.01 5.86 -4.11
CA HIS A 167 -6.65 5.73 -5.42
C HIS A 167 -5.91 4.85 -6.46
N ALA A 168 -4.57 4.80 -6.42
CA ALA A 168 -3.63 3.94 -7.13
C ALA A 168 -3.55 4.07 -8.66
N THR A 169 -4.63 4.49 -9.33
CA THR A 169 -4.76 4.47 -10.79
C THR A 169 -3.59 5.16 -11.48
N GLY A 170 -2.91 4.45 -12.39
CA GLY A 170 -1.82 5.01 -13.18
C GLY A 170 -0.48 5.09 -12.46
N LEU A 171 -0.31 4.40 -11.31
CA LEU A 171 1.00 4.25 -10.68
C LEU A 171 1.93 3.45 -11.60
N VAL A 172 3.16 3.95 -11.76
CA VAL A 172 4.26 3.24 -12.44
C VAL A 172 5.50 3.25 -11.55
N VAL A 173 6.06 2.08 -11.26
CA VAL A 173 7.27 1.91 -10.43
C VAL A 173 8.26 1.00 -11.16
N GLY A 174 9.42 1.57 -11.49
CA GLY A 174 10.43 0.86 -12.26
C GLY A 174 11.33 -0.09 -11.45
N GLN A 175 12.05 -0.93 -12.18
CA GLN A 175 12.81 -2.09 -11.69
C GLN A 175 13.78 -1.83 -10.53
N THR A 176 14.44 -0.67 -10.50
CA THR A 176 15.50 -0.38 -9.50
C THR A 176 15.05 0.63 -8.45
N ALA A 177 13.73 0.90 -8.41
CA ALA A 177 13.16 1.81 -7.44
C ALA A 177 13.23 1.20 -6.04
N VAL A 178 13.42 2.06 -5.05
CA VAL A 178 13.28 1.70 -3.64
C VAL A 178 12.27 2.64 -3.02
N ILE A 179 11.30 2.08 -2.32
CA ILE A 179 10.33 2.79 -1.51
C ILE A 179 10.50 2.27 -0.08
N GLU A 180 10.94 3.12 0.84
CA GLU A 180 11.07 2.76 2.25
C GLU A 180 9.71 2.76 2.97
N ASP A 181 9.74 2.48 4.26
CA ASP A 181 8.55 2.40 5.11
C ASP A 181 7.80 3.73 5.22
N ASP A 182 6.52 3.65 5.59
CA ASP A 182 5.68 4.80 5.94
C ASP A 182 5.55 5.84 4.82
N VAL A 183 5.65 5.43 3.56
CA VAL A 183 5.46 6.32 2.39
C VAL A 183 3.97 6.35 1.99
N SER A 184 3.50 7.52 1.60
CA SER A 184 2.15 7.72 1.04
C SER A 184 2.24 8.22 -0.40
N ILE A 185 1.50 7.58 -1.30
CA ILE A 185 1.57 7.81 -2.75
C ILE A 185 0.15 7.94 -3.29
N LEU A 186 -0.13 9.01 -4.01
CA LEU A 186 -1.41 9.20 -4.70
C LEU A 186 -1.38 8.60 -6.12
N HIS A 187 -2.53 8.59 -6.78
CA HIS A 187 -2.68 8.13 -8.15
C HIS A 187 -1.82 8.91 -9.17
N GLY A 188 -1.57 8.29 -10.33
CA GLY A 188 -0.87 8.89 -11.46
C GLY A 188 0.63 9.16 -11.22
N VAL A 189 1.19 8.68 -10.11
CA VAL A 189 2.61 8.85 -9.78
C VAL A 189 3.49 7.95 -10.66
N THR A 190 4.66 8.45 -11.05
CA THR A 190 5.68 7.65 -11.76
C THR A 190 7.01 7.73 -11.03
N LEU A 191 7.55 6.57 -10.66
CA LEU A 191 8.93 6.37 -10.19
C LEU A 191 9.73 5.73 -11.32
N GLY A 192 10.14 6.56 -12.28
CA GLY A 192 10.59 6.14 -13.61
C GLY A 192 12.07 6.38 -13.88
N GLY A 193 12.53 5.90 -15.03
CA GLY A 193 13.85 6.22 -15.56
C GLY A 193 13.85 7.49 -16.42
N THR A 194 15.04 8.05 -16.68
CA THR A 194 15.23 9.24 -17.54
C THR A 194 15.50 8.92 -19.01
N GLY A 195 15.68 7.64 -19.38
CA GLY A 195 16.02 7.24 -20.75
C GLY A 195 16.55 5.80 -20.84
N LYS A 196 17.48 5.55 -21.77
CA LYS A 196 18.08 4.22 -22.05
C LYS A 196 19.24 3.82 -21.12
N ALA A 197 19.44 4.54 -20.01
CA ALA A 197 20.53 4.23 -19.08
C ALA A 197 20.36 2.80 -18.54
N SER A 198 21.41 1.98 -18.64
CA SER A 198 21.48 0.65 -18.02
C SER A 198 21.88 0.76 -16.55
N GLY A 199 21.46 -0.20 -15.73
CA GLY A 199 21.79 -0.23 -14.30
C GLY A 199 20.76 0.48 -13.42
N ASP A 200 21.22 1.03 -12.30
CA ASP A 200 20.35 1.71 -11.33
C ASP A 200 19.92 3.09 -11.85
N ARG A 201 18.63 3.21 -12.15
CA ARG A 201 18.07 4.31 -12.95
C ARG A 201 16.72 4.83 -12.45
N HIS A 202 16.26 4.37 -11.29
CA HIS A 202 14.95 4.72 -10.73
C HIS A 202 15.08 5.31 -9.32
N PRO A 203 14.07 6.07 -8.85
CA PRO A 203 14.18 6.83 -7.60
C PRO A 203 14.37 5.99 -6.34
N LYS A 204 14.94 6.62 -5.32
CA LYS A 204 15.02 6.12 -3.94
C LYS A 204 14.16 7.01 -3.05
N ILE A 205 12.99 6.52 -2.67
CA ILE A 205 12.02 7.23 -1.84
C ILE A 205 12.25 6.81 -0.39
N ARG A 206 12.72 7.74 0.43
CA ARG A 206 13.03 7.49 1.84
C ARG A 206 11.78 7.49 2.71
N ARG A 207 11.94 7.02 3.95
CA ARG A 207 10.85 6.88 4.93
C ARG A 207 10.04 8.16 5.09
N GLY A 208 8.73 8.02 5.21
CA GLY A 208 7.83 9.12 5.60
C GLY A 208 7.53 10.12 4.48
N VAL A 209 7.95 9.87 3.23
CA VAL A 209 7.69 10.77 2.10
C VAL A 209 6.22 10.75 1.69
N LEU A 210 5.68 11.93 1.39
CA LEU A 210 4.38 12.11 0.73
C LEU A 210 4.60 12.44 -0.76
N ILE A 211 3.96 11.68 -1.65
CA ILE A 211 3.98 11.95 -3.09
C ILE A 211 2.55 12.24 -3.56
N GLY A 212 2.31 13.51 -3.91
CA GLY A 212 1.04 14.00 -4.40
C GLY A 212 0.67 13.47 -5.79
N ALA A 213 -0.61 13.62 -6.12
CA ALA A 213 -1.20 13.05 -7.34
C ALA A 213 -0.46 13.48 -8.60
N GLY A 214 -0.23 12.55 -9.53
CA GLY A 214 0.33 12.85 -10.84
C GLY A 214 1.82 13.21 -10.86
N ALA A 215 2.54 13.18 -9.74
CA ALA A 215 3.96 13.52 -9.72
C ALA A 215 4.82 12.52 -10.53
N LYS A 216 5.85 13.02 -11.19
CA LYS A 216 6.81 12.25 -11.98
C LYS A 216 8.20 12.42 -11.38
N ILE A 217 8.77 11.35 -10.83
CA ILE A 217 10.10 11.34 -10.24
C ILE A 217 10.97 10.44 -11.13
N LEU A 218 11.93 11.05 -11.83
CA LEU A 218 12.64 10.38 -12.93
C LEU A 218 14.14 10.34 -12.66
N GLY A 219 14.71 9.13 -12.76
CA GLY A 219 16.14 8.88 -12.65
C GLY A 219 16.55 8.29 -11.30
N ASN A 220 17.83 7.94 -11.19
CA ASN A 220 18.41 7.48 -9.92
C ASN A 220 18.68 8.68 -9.02
N ILE A 221 17.62 9.23 -8.44
CA ILE A 221 17.65 10.36 -7.52
C ILE A 221 17.04 9.95 -6.19
N GLU A 222 17.54 10.55 -5.12
CA GLU A 222 17.01 10.35 -3.78
C GLU A 222 15.97 11.42 -3.44
N ILE A 223 14.87 10.99 -2.83
CA ILE A 223 13.91 11.84 -2.15
C ILE A 223 14.08 11.60 -0.64
N GLY A 224 14.71 12.55 0.04
CA GLY A 224 15.07 12.45 1.45
C GLY A 224 13.86 12.25 2.36
N HIS A 225 14.10 11.68 3.54
CA HIS A 225 13.04 11.31 4.48
C HIS A 225 12.14 12.50 4.83
N CYS A 226 10.86 12.22 5.09
CA CYS A 226 9.86 13.22 5.48
C CYS A 226 9.77 14.42 4.52
N SER A 227 10.06 14.23 3.24
CA SER A 227 9.86 15.24 2.21
C SER A 227 8.47 15.13 1.60
N LYS A 228 8.00 16.24 1.01
CA LYS A 228 6.72 16.34 0.31
C LYS A 228 6.94 16.67 -1.16
N ILE A 229 6.42 15.83 -2.05
CA ILE A 229 6.35 16.11 -3.49
C ILE A 229 4.93 16.57 -3.80
N ALA A 230 4.76 17.82 -4.19
CA ALA A 230 3.44 18.35 -4.53
C ALA A 230 2.85 17.68 -5.78
N ALA A 231 1.52 17.68 -5.87
CA ALA A 231 0.81 17.14 -7.02
C ALA A 231 1.28 17.77 -8.34
N GLY A 232 1.34 16.96 -9.40
CA GLY A 232 1.74 17.37 -10.75
C GLY A 232 3.22 17.68 -10.95
N SER A 233 4.06 17.55 -9.92
CA SER A 233 5.48 17.92 -10.01
C SER A 233 6.29 16.99 -10.92
N VAL A 234 7.30 17.53 -11.62
CA VAL A 234 8.30 16.75 -12.36
C VAL A 234 9.66 16.90 -11.69
N VAL A 235 10.08 15.89 -10.95
CA VAL A 235 11.31 15.87 -10.14
C VAL A 235 12.43 15.18 -10.91
N LEU A 236 13.48 15.95 -11.21
CA LEU A 236 14.65 15.52 -12.00
C LEU A 236 15.99 15.62 -11.23
N SER A 237 15.94 16.06 -9.97
CA SER A 237 17.11 16.25 -9.11
C SER A 237 16.80 15.73 -7.71
N PRO A 238 17.82 15.30 -6.93
CA PRO A 238 17.62 14.86 -5.55
C PRO A 238 16.93 15.92 -4.70
N VAL A 239 16.08 15.47 -3.78
CA VAL A 239 15.36 16.31 -2.83
C VAL A 239 15.94 16.05 -1.43
N PRO A 240 16.49 17.06 -0.74
CA PRO A 240 16.95 16.91 0.64
C PRO A 240 15.79 16.53 1.57
N HIS A 241 16.12 15.96 2.73
CA HIS A 241 15.12 15.61 3.74
C HIS A 241 14.31 16.83 4.22
N ASN A 242 13.08 16.57 4.69
CA ASN A 242 12.15 17.57 5.20
C ASN A 242 11.84 18.73 4.23
N LYS A 243 12.01 18.57 2.92
CA LYS A 243 11.68 19.63 1.94
C LYS A 243 10.35 19.38 1.24
N THR A 244 9.62 20.47 0.97
CA THR A 244 8.51 20.48 0.03
C THR A 244 9.04 20.92 -1.34
N VAL A 245 8.78 20.13 -2.39
CA VAL A 245 9.08 20.52 -3.77
C VAL A 245 7.82 20.57 -4.63
N ALA A 246 7.79 21.52 -5.56
CA ALA A 246 6.68 21.69 -6.50
C ALA A 246 7.17 22.19 -7.87
N GLY A 247 6.37 21.96 -8.92
CA GLY A 247 6.55 22.57 -10.24
C GLY A 247 7.14 21.65 -11.32
N VAL A 248 7.30 22.22 -12.52
CA VAL A 248 7.78 21.52 -13.72
C VAL A 248 8.87 22.37 -14.40
N PRO A 249 10.17 22.06 -14.19
CA PRO A 249 10.71 21.08 -13.26
C PRO A 249 10.57 21.51 -11.79
N ALA A 250 10.55 20.54 -10.88
CA ALA A 250 10.33 20.79 -9.46
C ALA A 250 11.49 21.58 -8.83
N ARG A 251 11.15 22.46 -7.89
CA ARG A 251 12.08 23.22 -7.05
C ARG A 251 11.61 23.15 -5.60
N VAL A 252 12.54 23.35 -4.67
CA VAL A 252 12.20 23.50 -3.24
C VAL A 252 11.37 24.76 -3.07
N VAL A 253 10.19 24.63 -2.49
CA VAL A 253 9.23 25.72 -2.24
C VAL A 253 8.99 25.95 -0.74
N GLY A 254 9.63 25.17 0.13
CA GLY A 254 9.66 25.39 1.57
C GLY A 254 10.05 24.13 2.35
N GLU A 255 9.96 24.23 3.67
CA GLU A 255 10.08 23.08 4.55
C GLU A 255 8.79 22.26 4.54
N THR A 256 8.91 21.00 4.92
CA THR A 256 7.77 20.15 5.22
C THR A 256 7.40 20.46 6.67
N GLY A 257 6.34 21.24 6.89
CA GLY A 257 5.96 21.78 8.20
C GLY A 257 5.60 20.75 9.28
N CYS A 258 5.84 19.46 9.04
CA CYS A 258 5.60 18.37 9.98
C CYS A 258 6.66 17.27 9.86
N ASP A 259 6.84 16.53 10.95
CA ASP A 259 7.81 15.43 11.02
C ASP A 259 7.40 14.21 10.19
N GLN A 260 6.14 14.11 9.74
CA GLN A 260 5.58 12.94 9.05
C GLN A 260 4.54 13.34 7.98
N PRO A 261 4.95 13.92 6.83
CA PRO A 261 4.01 14.39 5.81
C PRO A 261 3.16 13.26 5.22
N SER A 262 3.72 12.06 5.10
CA SER A 262 2.97 10.88 4.64
C SER A 262 1.82 10.49 5.55
N ARG A 263 1.85 10.85 6.83
CA ARG A 263 0.72 10.60 7.75
C ARG A 263 -0.29 11.72 7.76
N GLN A 264 0.17 12.97 7.71
CA GLN A 264 -0.72 14.13 7.74
C GLN A 264 -1.49 14.33 6.44
N MET A 265 -0.94 13.84 5.32
CA MET A 265 -1.57 13.94 4.00
C MET A 265 -1.87 15.39 3.55
N ASP A 266 -1.22 16.39 4.15
CA ASP A 266 -1.38 17.80 3.79
C ASP A 266 -0.83 18.07 2.39
N GLN A 267 -1.75 18.32 1.45
CA GLN A 267 -1.45 18.58 0.04
C GLN A 267 -1.09 20.05 -0.24
N LEU A 268 -1.25 20.98 0.71
CA LEU A 268 -1.07 22.41 0.49
C LEU A 268 0.41 22.79 0.44
N LEU A 269 0.73 23.88 -0.27
CA LEU A 269 2.09 24.43 -0.29
C LEU A 269 2.29 25.43 0.86
N PRO A 270 3.51 25.56 1.42
CA PRO A 270 3.78 26.46 2.54
C PRO A 270 3.39 27.93 2.32
N SER A 271 3.39 28.41 1.07
CA SER A 271 2.95 29.78 0.73
C SER A 271 1.43 29.95 0.65
N GLN A 272 0.65 28.87 0.74
CA GLN A 272 -0.83 28.91 0.75
C GLN A 272 -1.40 28.85 2.17
N THR A 273 -0.57 28.59 3.19
CA THR A 273 -0.96 28.62 4.61
C THR A 273 -0.90 30.01 5.24
N MET A 274 -0.41 31.02 4.52
CA MET A 274 -0.50 32.43 4.88
C MET A 274 -1.13 33.18 3.72
N ASP A 275 -2.47 33.25 3.69
CA ASP A 275 -3.25 34.43 3.26
C ASP A 275 -4.76 34.11 3.23
N HIS A 276 -5.47 34.75 4.16
CA HIS A 276 -6.89 35.14 4.13
C HIS A 276 -8.01 34.08 4.15
N VAL A 277 -8.61 33.96 5.33
CA VAL A 277 -10.07 34.06 5.49
C VAL A 277 -10.50 35.39 4.85
N VAL A 278 -10.90 35.37 3.57
CA VAL A 278 -11.81 36.40 3.05
C VAL A 278 -13.21 35.87 3.31
N SER A 279 -13.85 36.40 4.35
CA SER A 279 -15.30 36.28 4.51
C SER A 279 -15.94 36.91 3.27
N PHE A 280 -16.57 36.11 2.43
CA PHE A 280 -17.60 36.63 1.55
C PHE A 280 -18.88 36.71 2.37
N ASP A 281 -19.18 37.92 2.85
CA ASP A 281 -20.55 38.25 3.23
C ASP A 281 -21.39 38.24 1.96
N ILE A 282 -22.27 37.25 1.84
CA ILE A 282 -23.47 37.29 0.99
C ILE A 282 -24.67 37.11 1.92
#